data_AF-A0A640VLV8-F1
#
_entry.id   AF-A0A640VLV8-F1
#
_cell.length_a   1.000
_cell.length_b   1.000
_cell.length_c   1.000
_cell.angle_alpha   90.00
_cell.angle_beta   90.00
_cell.angle_gamma   90.00
#
_symmetry.space_group_name_H-M   'P 1'
#
loop_
_entity.id
_entity.type
_entity.pdbx_description
1 polymer ?
#
loop_
_entity_poly.entity_id
_entity_poly.type
_entity_poly.pdbx_seq_one_letter_code
_entity_poly.pdbx_strand_id
1 'polypeptide(L)' 'MHSDWERTCLMSMAAKRKRRGLSRAEAIRDIDATLHGFSTRFHISRAVSAAYNDQATII' A
#
# COMPACT_ATOMS: atom_id res chain seq x y z
N MET A 1 1.90 7.89 17.43
CA MET A 1 0.48 7.54 17.25
C MET A 1 0.27 7.31 15.76
N HIS A 2 0.21 6.05 15.33
CA HIS A 2 -0.19 5.76 13.95
C HIS A 2 -1.64 6.17 13.84
N SER A 3 -1.89 7.14 12.99
CA SER A 3 -3.24 7.63 12.88
C SER A 3 -3.97 6.71 11.90
N ASP A 4 -5.14 6.20 12.27
CA ASP A 4 -5.89 5.23 11.43
C ASP A 4 -6.13 5.74 10.00
N TRP A 5 -6.13 7.07 9.81
CA TRP A 5 -6.20 7.71 8.51
C TRP A 5 -4.96 7.46 7.63
N GLU A 6 -3.73 7.47 8.18
CA GLU A 6 -2.50 7.17 7.44
C GLU A 6 -2.55 5.73 6.93
N ARG A 7 -2.91 4.80 7.81
CA ARG A 7 -3.06 3.38 7.46
C ARG A 7 -4.13 3.17 6.39
N THR A 8 -5.30 3.78 6.54
CA THR A 8 -6.42 3.67 5.58
C THR A 8 -6.06 4.24 4.21
N CYS A 9 -5.35 5.38 4.19
CA CYS A 9 -4.84 5.99 2.97
C CYS A 9 -3.86 5.05 2.25
N LEU A 10 -2.86 4.54 2.98
CA LEU A 10 -1.86 3.62 2.41
C LEU A 10 -2.47 2.33 1.86
N MET A 11 -3.44 1.73 2.57
CA MET A 11 -4.16 0.55 2.09
C MET A 11 -4.96 0.83 0.83
N SER A 12 -5.65 1.97 0.77
CA SER A 12 -6.41 2.40 -0.41
C SER A 12 -5.51 2.63 -1.62
N MET A 13 -4.34 3.25 -1.41
CA MET A 13 -3.34 3.42 -2.45
C MET A 13 -2.80 2.07 -2.93
N ALA A 14 -2.42 1.18 -2.01
CA ALA A 14 -1.93 -0.16 -2.33
C ALA A 14 -2.94 -0.98 -3.14
N ALA A 15 -4.21 -0.99 -2.75
CA ALA A 15 -5.30 -1.65 -3.48
C ALA A 15 -5.52 -1.07 -4.88
N LYS A 16 -5.38 0.26 -5.04
CA LYS A 16 -5.44 0.91 -6.37
C LYS A 16 -4.30 0.45 -7.27
N ARG A 17 -3.09 0.25 -6.72
CA ARG A 17 -1.92 -0.25 -7.49
C ARG A 17 -2.07 -1.72 -7.84
N LYS A 18 -2.57 -2.55 -6.92
CA LYS A 18 -2.92 -3.96 -7.18
C LYS A 18 -3.89 -4.09 -8.35
N ARG A 19 -4.96 -3.27 -8.37
CA ARG A 19 -5.95 -3.25 -9.46
C ARG A 19 -5.39 -2.79 -10.81
N ARG A 20 -4.32 -2.01 -10.80
CA ARG A 20 -3.58 -1.61 -12.02
C ARG A 20 -2.59 -2.66 -12.50
N GLY A 21 -2.46 -3.79 -11.80
CA GLY A 21 -1.53 -4.86 -12.16
C GLY A 21 -0.07 -4.58 -11.82
N LEU A 22 0.22 -3.59 -10.97
CA LEU A 22 1.60 -3.35 -10.52
C LEU A 22 2.05 -4.52 -9.64
N SER A 23 3.34 -4.85 -9.70
CA SER A 23 3.96 -5.74 -8.72
C SER A 23 4.06 -5.05 -7.35
N ARG A 24 4.27 -5.84 -6.27
CA ARG A 24 4.51 -5.29 -4.92
C ARG A 24 5.62 -4.25 -4.90
N ALA A 25 6.74 -4.54 -5.58
CA ALA A 25 7.91 -3.65 -5.60
C ALA A 25 7.64 -2.34 -6.36
N GLU A 26 6.87 -2.40 -7.45
CA GLU A 26 6.44 -1.20 -8.19
C GLU A 26 5.45 -0.37 -7.38
N ALA A 27 4.49 -1.02 -6.72
CA ALA A 27 3.52 -0.34 -5.87
C ALA A 27 4.19 0.40 -4.71
N ILE A 28 5.21 -0.20 -4.06
CA ILE A 28 5.97 0.47 -3.00
C ILE A 28 6.67 1.71 -3.54
N ARG A 29 7.40 1.59 -4.67
CA ARG A 29 8.13 2.73 -5.26
C ARG A 29 7.19 3.86 -5.69
N ASP A 30 6.06 3.51 -6.29
CA ASP A 30 5.06 4.49 -6.76
C ASP A 30 4.37 5.21 -5.60
N ILE A 31 4.03 4.49 -4.52
CA ILE A 31 3.43 5.10 -3.32
C ILE A 31 4.45 5.99 -2.59
N ASP A 32 5.69 5.53 -2.44
CA ASP A 32 6.78 6.31 -1.83
C ASP A 32 7.03 7.62 -2.58
N ALA A 33 7.08 7.55 -3.92
CA ALA A 33 7.19 8.73 -4.78
C ALA A 33 5.96 9.65 -4.67
N THR A 34 4.75 9.11 -4.54
CA THR A 34 3.51 9.90 -4.43
C THR A 34 3.42 10.62 -3.08
N LEU A 35 3.92 10.01 -2.00
CA LEU A 35 3.76 10.53 -0.64
C LEU A 35 4.81 11.56 -0.25
N HIS A 36 5.91 11.67 -0.99
CA HIS A 36 6.96 12.68 -0.74
C HIS A 36 7.38 12.79 0.74
N GLY A 37 7.54 11.65 1.43
CA GLY A 37 7.97 11.59 2.84
C GLY A 37 6.86 11.73 3.88
N PHE A 38 5.59 11.84 3.47
CA PHE A 38 4.44 11.83 4.37
C PHE A 38 4.33 10.55 5.22
N SER A 39 4.79 9.42 4.69
CA SER A 39 4.86 8.15 5.41
C SER A 39 6.21 7.50 5.22
N THR A 40 6.58 6.61 6.15
CA THR A 40 7.85 5.90 6.06
C THR A 40 7.75 4.72 5.09
N ARG A 41 8.86 4.38 4.43
CA ARG A 41 8.96 3.20 3.57
C ARG A 41 8.54 1.91 4.28
N PHE A 42 8.78 1.82 5.59
CA PHE A 42 8.32 0.71 6.42
C PHE A 42 6.79 0.60 6.46
N HIS A 43 6.07 1.71 6.68
CA HIS A 43 4.60 1.71 6.71
C HIS A 43 4.01 1.41 5.34
N ILE A 44 4.58 1.99 4.27
CA ILE A 44 4.19 1.73 2.89
C ILE A 44 4.34 0.25 2.57
N SER A 45 5.50 -0.34 2.88
CA SER A 45 5.76 -1.76 2.64
C SER A 45 4.79 -2.66 3.38
N ARG A 46 4.46 -2.34 4.64
CA ARG A 46 3.48 -3.09 5.44
C ARG A 46 2.08 -3.01 4.83
N ALA A 47 1.66 -1.84 4.35
CA ALA A 47 0.36 -1.66 3.71
C ALA A 47 0.26 -2.37 2.36
N VAL A 48 1.30 -2.27 1.53
CA VAL A 48 1.36 -3.00 0.25
C VAL A 48 1.36 -4.50 0.48
N SER A 49 2.13 -4.98 1.45
CA SER A 49 2.16 -6.41 1.78
C SER A 49 0.79 -6.93 2.20
N ALA A 50 0.08 -6.19 3.07
CA ALA A 50 -1.27 -6.56 3.48
C ALA A 50 -2.25 -6.59 2.28
N ALA A 51 -2.28 -5.54 1.45
CA ALA A 51 -3.19 -5.47 0.31
C ALA A 51 -2.92 -6.57 -0.76
N TYR A 52 -1.67 -7.02 -0.89
CA TYR A 52 -1.27 -8.04 -1.86
C TYR A 52 -1.30 -9.47 -1.28
N ASN A 53 -1.25 -9.62 0.04
CA ASN A 53 -1.40 -10.89 0.73
C ASN A 53 -2.87 -11.24 1.02
N ASP A 54 -3.80 -10.29 0.88
CA ASP A 54 -5.23 -10.58 0.74
C ASP A 54 -5.47 -11.31 -0.60
N GLN A 55 -5.08 -12.59 -0.61
CA GLN A 55 -5.73 -13.69 -1.30
C GLN A 55 -6.73 -14.32 -0.32
N ALA A 56 -7.59 -13.51 0.29
CA ALA A 56 -8.80 -14.03 0.92
C ALA A 56 -9.87 -14.15 -0.17
N THR A 57 -9.92 -15.35 -0.76
CA THR A 57 -11.14 -16.07 -1.14
C THR A 57 -12.33 -15.23 -1.61
N ILE A 58 -12.57 -15.23 -2.93
CA ILE A 58 -13.94 -15.32 -3.45
C ILE A 58 -13.93 -16.55 -4.37
N ILE A 59 -14.37 -17.67 -3.80
CA ILE A 59 -14.89 -18.84 -4.53
C ILE A 59 -16.40 -18.59 -4.65
#